data_AF-A0A9D8KW74-F1
#
_entry.id   AF-A0A9D8KW74-F1
#
_cell.length_a   1.000
_cell.length_b   1.000
_cell.length_c   1.000
_cell.angle_alpha   90.00
_cell.angle_beta   90.00
_cell.angle_gamma   90.00
#
_symmetry.space_group_name_H-M   'P 1'
#
loop_
_entity.id
_entity.type
_entity.pdbx_description
1 polymer ?
#
loop_
_entity_poly.entity_id
_entity_poly.type
_entity_poly.pdbx_seq_one_letter_code
_entity_poly.pdbx_strand_id
1 'polypeptide(L)'
;MNSMLPIHRALAVLAVSLALAACTSTPPPPPPVVDTTTPAQRMAAVLAAAGADDKEVSVQPVRDPQVDDLREIAGERRDAGDLAGAADALNQALLLVEDDPGILQE
;
A
#
# COMPACT_ATOMS: atom_id res chain seq x y z
N MET A 1 32.91 65.56 14.27
CA MET A 1 32.24 64.53 13.46
C MET A 1 32.67 63.12 13.90
N ASN A 2 32.12 62.56 14.99
CA ASN A 2 32.47 61.19 15.43
C ASN A 2 31.25 60.27 15.62
N SER A 3 30.03 60.73 15.33
CA SER A 3 28.79 59.93 15.51
C SER A 3 28.50 58.93 14.39
N MET A 4 29.27 58.92 13.29
CA MET A 4 29.06 58.02 12.15
C MET A 4 29.58 56.58 12.40
N LEU A 5 30.69 56.43 13.13
CA LEU A 5 31.26 55.12 13.50
C LEU A 5 30.32 54.22 14.32
N PRO A 6 29.62 54.71 15.37
CA PRO A 6 28.72 53.86 16.15
C PRO A 6 27.47 53.45 15.37
N ILE A 7 26.98 54.30 14.46
CA ILE A 7 25.81 54.01 13.62
C ILE A 7 26.12 52.90 12.61
N HIS A 8 27.29 52.92 11.97
CA HIS A 8 27.70 51.86 11.02
C HIS A 8 27.91 50.52 11.72
N ARG A 9 28.43 50.51 12.95
CA ARG A 9 28.53 49.29 13.76
C ARG A 9 27.16 48.73 14.16
N ALA A 10 26.22 49.59 14.54
CA ALA A 10 24.85 49.17 14.87
C ALA A 10 24.14 48.56 13.64
N LEU A 11 24.28 49.19 12.47
CA LEU A 11 23.75 48.68 11.20
C LEU A 11 24.36 47.33 10.81
N ALA A 12 25.67 47.15 10.99
CA ALA A 12 26.34 45.88 10.72
C ALA A 12 25.83 44.76 11.66
N VAL A 13 25.66 45.05 12.95
CA VAL A 13 25.12 44.08 13.91
C VAL A 13 23.67 43.72 13.58
N LEU A 14 22.84 44.69 13.18
CA LEU A 14 21.46 44.45 12.76
C LEU A 14 21.38 43.58 11.49
N ALA A 15 22.24 43.86 10.50
CA ALA A 15 22.28 43.07 9.27
C ALA A 15 22.69 41.62 9.52
N VAL A 16 23.70 41.40 10.37
CA VAL A 16 24.15 40.05 10.75
C VAL A 16 23.07 39.30 11.53
N SER A 17 22.38 39.97 12.46
CA SER A 17 21.29 39.34 13.23
C SER A 17 20.06 39.01 12.37
N LEU A 18 19.70 39.84 11.38
CA LEU A 18 18.67 39.50 10.40
C LEU A 18 19.09 38.32 9.50
N ALA A 19 20.36 38.25 9.09
CA ALA A 19 20.87 37.13 8.29
C ALA A 19 20.84 35.80 9.08
N LEU A 20 21.14 35.82 10.38
CA LEU A 20 21.06 34.64 11.24
C LEU A 20 19.61 34.20 11.50
N ALA A 21 18.67 35.14 11.66
CA ALA A 21 17.25 34.83 11.86
C ALA A 21 16.59 34.17 10.64
N ALA A 22 17.08 34.47 9.43
CA ALA A 22 16.61 33.84 8.20
C ALA A 22 16.91 32.33 8.14
N CYS A 23 17.94 31.86 8.85
CA CYS A 23 18.32 30.45 8.86
C CYS A 23 17.39 29.55 9.69
N THR A 24 16.48 30.11 10.51
CA THR A 24 15.58 29.33 11.39
C THR A 24 14.10 29.44 11.01
N SER A 25 13.77 30.10 9.90
CA SER A 25 12.38 30.48 9.59
C SER A 25 11.56 29.45 8.81
N THR A 26 12.12 28.28 8.45
CA THR A 26 11.33 27.23 7.79
C THR A 26 10.43 26.54 8.81
N PRO A 27 9.08 26.63 8.68
CA PRO A 27 8.18 25.82 9.47
C PRO A 27 8.40 24.34 9.14
N PRO A 28 8.23 23.42 10.11
CA PRO A 28 8.28 22.00 9.79
C PRO A 28 7.20 21.68 8.74
N PRO A 29 7.51 20.81 7.75
CA PRO A 29 6.50 20.38 6.79
C PRO A 29 5.33 19.71 7.53
N PRO A 30 4.10 19.85 7.02
CA PRO A 30 2.97 19.14 7.59
C PRO A 30 3.24 17.63 7.57
N PRO A 31 2.72 16.87 8.55
CA PRO A 31 2.88 15.43 8.57
C PRO A 31 2.31 14.83 7.28
N PRO A 32 2.94 13.77 6.73
CA PRO A 32 2.43 13.10 5.55
C PRO A 32 1.04 12.53 5.83
N VAL A 33 0.14 12.66 4.85
CA VAL A 33 -1.16 12.00 4.91
C VAL A 33 -0.93 10.50 4.80
N VAL A 34 -1.38 9.74 5.80
CA VAL A 34 -1.31 8.28 5.81
C VAL A 34 -2.57 7.74 5.14
N ASP A 35 -2.41 6.81 4.21
CA ASP A 35 -3.54 6.12 3.59
C ASP A 35 -4.21 5.20 4.63
N THR A 36 -5.47 5.49 4.93
CA THR A 36 -6.28 4.76 5.92
C THR A 36 -7.04 3.58 5.32
N THR A 37 -6.86 3.29 4.02
CA THR A 37 -7.52 2.17 3.34
C THR A 37 -7.06 0.85 3.96
N THR A 38 -8.02 0.12 4.53
CA THR A 38 -7.75 -1.18 5.17
C THR A 38 -7.39 -2.24 4.13
N PRO A 39 -6.67 -3.32 4.50
CA PRO A 39 -6.40 -4.42 3.59
C PRO A 39 -7.68 -5.00 2.96
N ALA A 40 -8.76 -5.13 3.74
CA ALA A 40 -10.05 -5.59 3.25
C ALA A 40 -10.65 -4.66 2.18
N GLN A 41 -10.55 -3.34 2.38
CA GLN A 41 -11.01 -2.36 1.39
C GLN A 41 -10.17 -2.41 0.11
N ARG A 42 -8.85 -2.62 0.23
CA ARG A 42 -7.98 -2.80 -0.95
C ARG A 42 -8.35 -4.05 -1.73
N MET A 43 -8.54 -5.18 -1.02
CA MET A 43 -8.96 -6.43 -1.65
C MET A 43 -10.31 -6.29 -2.34
N ALA A 44 -11.29 -5.68 -1.68
CA ALA A 44 -12.60 -5.41 -2.27
C ALA A 44 -12.51 -4.56 -3.55
N ALA A 45 -11.61 -3.58 -3.59
CA ALA A 45 -11.36 -2.77 -4.79
C ALA A 45 -10.74 -3.59 -5.93
N VAL A 46 -9.81 -4.50 -5.63
CA VAL A 46 -9.23 -5.43 -6.63
C VAL A 46 -10.31 -6.35 -7.20
N LEU A 47 -11.12 -6.96 -6.33
CA LEU A 47 -12.20 -7.86 -6.74
C LEU A 47 -13.26 -7.14 -7.59
N ALA A 48 -13.60 -5.89 -7.25
CA ALA A 48 -14.52 -5.09 -8.04
C ALA A 48 -13.97 -4.77 -9.44
N ALA A 49 -12.65 -4.69 -9.60
CA ALA A 49 -11.98 -4.48 -10.89
C ALA A 49 -11.76 -5.78 -11.68
N ALA A 50 -11.74 -6.94 -11.01
CA ALA A 50 -11.46 -8.25 -11.60
C ALA A 50 -12.66 -8.89 -12.35
N GLY A 51 -13.72 -8.12 -12.64
CA GLY A 51 -14.92 -8.61 -13.28
C GLY A 51 -14.68 -9.14 -14.70
N ALA A 52 -15.38 -10.23 -15.06
CA ALA A 52 -15.35 -10.79 -16.41
C ALA A 52 -15.88 -9.76 -17.42
N ASP A 53 -15.15 -9.56 -18.52
CA ASP A 53 -15.64 -8.79 -19.67
C ASP A 53 -16.55 -9.68 -20.51
N ASP A 54 -17.74 -9.19 -20.87
CA ASP A 54 -18.70 -9.86 -21.76
C ASP A 54 -18.12 -10.18 -23.16
N LYS A 55 -16.92 -9.68 -23.47
CA LYS A 55 -16.18 -9.95 -24.70
C LYS A 55 -15.15 -11.07 -24.59
N GLU A 56 -14.97 -11.67 -23.42
CA GLU A 56 -13.98 -12.70 -23.18
C GLU A 56 -14.60 -14.07 -22.92
N VAL A 57 -13.90 -15.13 -23.38
CA VAL A 57 -14.23 -16.51 -23.03
C VAL A 57 -13.18 -16.97 -22.04
N SER A 58 -13.60 -17.20 -20.79
CA SER A 58 -12.73 -17.81 -19.79
C SER A 58 -12.54 -19.28 -20.14
N VAL A 59 -11.35 -19.62 -20.64
CA VAL A 59 -10.96 -21.00 -20.93
C VAL A 59 -10.11 -21.50 -19.77
N GLN A 60 -10.71 -22.30 -18.90
CA GLN A 60 -9.97 -23.01 -17.88
C GLN A 60 -9.60 -24.42 -18.40
N PRO A 61 -8.35 -24.87 -18.26
CA PRO A 61 -8.00 -26.27 -18.48
C PRO A 61 -8.85 -27.17 -17.59
N VAL A 62 -9.15 -28.38 -18.04
CA VAL A 62 -9.77 -29.40 -17.19
C VAL A 62 -8.81 -29.70 -16.04
N ARG A 63 -9.28 -29.49 -14.82
CA ARG A 63 -8.53 -29.73 -13.57
C ARG A 63 -9.00 -31.03 -12.93
N ASP A 64 -8.21 -31.47 -11.95
CA ASP A 64 -8.64 -32.55 -11.05
C ASP A 64 -9.84 -32.07 -10.22
N PRO A 65 -10.96 -32.82 -10.17
CA PRO A 65 -12.15 -32.42 -9.41
C PRO A 65 -11.86 -32.11 -7.93
N GLN A 66 -10.93 -32.84 -7.31
CA GLN A 66 -10.58 -32.62 -5.91
C GLN A 66 -9.84 -31.29 -5.70
N VAL A 67 -9.07 -30.83 -6.69
CA VAL A 67 -8.43 -29.51 -6.65
C VAL A 67 -9.47 -28.40 -6.75
N ASP A 68 -10.49 -28.57 -7.60
CA ASP A 68 -11.56 -27.58 -7.72
C ASP A 68 -12.41 -27.51 -6.45
N ASP A 69 -12.75 -28.64 -5.83
CA ASP A 69 -13.46 -28.67 -4.53
C ASP A 69 -12.66 -27.92 -3.44
N LEU A 70 -11.34 -28.13 -3.37
CA LEU A 70 -10.47 -27.45 -2.40
C LEU A 70 -10.39 -25.94 -2.65
N ARG A 71 -10.43 -25.50 -3.91
CA ARG A 71 -10.46 -24.08 -4.26
C ARG A 71 -11.79 -23.43 -3.91
N GLU A 72 -12.91 -24.12 -4.12
CA GLU A 72 -14.22 -23.64 -3.68
C GLU A 72 -14.26 -23.47 -2.15
N ILE A 73 -13.80 -24.49 -1.41
CA ILE A 73 -13.67 -24.42 0.06
C ILE A 73 -12.78 -23.24 0.49
N ALA A 74 -11.67 -23.01 -0.20
CA ALA A 74 -10.80 -21.87 0.09
C ALA A 74 -11.51 -20.53 -0.12
N GLY A 75 -12.27 -20.39 -1.21
CA GLY A 75 -13.09 -19.21 -1.49
C GLY A 75 -14.14 -18.96 -0.40
N GLU A 76 -14.91 -19.99 -0.02
CA GLU A 76 -15.91 -19.90 1.05
C GLU A 76 -15.30 -19.47 2.38
N ARG A 77 -14.16 -20.05 2.76
CA ARG A 77 -13.45 -19.70 4.00
C ARG A 77 -12.91 -18.27 3.96
N ARG A 78 -12.37 -17.83 2.81
CA ARG A 78 -11.92 -16.45 2.62
C ARG A 78 -13.06 -15.45 2.78
N ASP A 79 -14.22 -15.75 2.19
CA ASP A 79 -15.40 -14.89 2.29
C ASP A 79 -15.99 -14.87 3.71
N ALA A 80 -15.82 -15.95 4.48
CA ALA A 80 -16.13 -16.01 5.91
C ALA A 80 -15.08 -15.30 6.81
N GLY A 81 -13.97 -14.82 6.24
CA GLY A 81 -12.85 -14.21 6.96
C GLY A 81 -11.88 -15.20 7.61
N ASP A 82 -12.05 -16.51 7.38
CA ASP A 82 -11.14 -17.57 7.82
C ASP A 82 -9.98 -17.73 6.83
N LEU A 83 -9.06 -16.76 6.87
CA LEU A 83 -7.90 -16.74 5.95
C LEU A 83 -6.93 -17.90 6.21
N ALA A 84 -6.82 -18.37 7.46
CA ALA A 84 -5.97 -19.51 7.79
C ALA A 84 -6.55 -20.80 7.19
N GLY A 85 -7.85 -21.03 7.38
CA GLY A 85 -8.52 -22.18 6.79
C GLY A 85 -8.53 -22.14 5.26
N ALA A 86 -8.60 -20.95 4.64
CA ALA A 86 -8.47 -20.82 3.20
C ALA A 86 -7.07 -21.25 2.72
N ALA A 87 -6.02 -20.76 3.38
CA ALA A 87 -4.64 -21.13 3.06
C ALA A 87 -4.37 -22.63 3.25
N ASP A 88 -4.94 -23.25 4.28
CA ASP A 88 -4.82 -24.70 4.50
C ASP A 88 -5.46 -25.52 3.36
N ALA A 89 -6.62 -25.09 2.86
CA ALA A 89 -7.28 -25.75 1.73
C ALA A 89 -6.44 -25.63 0.43
N LEU A 90 -5.88 -24.44 0.15
CA LEU A 90 -5.00 -24.23 -1.00
C LEU A 90 -3.70 -25.04 -0.88
N ASN A 91 -3.11 -25.10 0.32
CA ASN A 91 -1.94 -25.95 0.59
C ASN A 91 -2.26 -27.42 0.31
N GLN A 92 -3.43 -27.90 0.72
CA GLN A 92 -3.87 -29.26 0.43
C GLN A 92 -4.01 -29.52 -1.08
N ALA A 93 -4.42 -28.51 -1.85
CA ALA A 93 -4.52 -28.59 -3.30
C ALA A 93 -3.13 -28.63 -3.96
N LEU A 94 -2.16 -27.86 -3.45
CA LEU A 94 -0.77 -27.89 -3.91
C LEU A 94 -0.07 -29.24 -3.64
N LEU A 95 -0.54 -30.02 -2.66
CA LEU A 95 -0.08 -31.39 -2.46
C LEU A 95 -0.57 -32.37 -3.56
N LEU A 96 -1.63 -32.01 -4.29
CA LEU A 96 -2.16 -32.81 -5.40
C LEU A 96 -1.53 -32.40 -6.73
N VAL A 97 -1.43 -31.09 -6.97
CA VAL A 97 -0.79 -30.51 -8.14
C VAL A 97 0.21 -29.46 -7.69
N GLU A 98 1.47 -29.90 -7.58
CA GLU A 98 2.57 -29.03 -7.19
C GLU A 98 2.79 -27.93 -8.23
N ASP A 99 3.11 -26.72 -7.78
CA ASP A 99 3.36 -25.54 -8.60
C ASP A 99 2.22 -25.14 -9.57
N ASP A 100 0.95 -25.52 -9.30
CA ASP A 100 -0.18 -25.05 -10.10
C ASP A 100 -0.28 -23.52 -10.01
N PRO A 101 -0.01 -22.78 -11.10
CA PRO A 101 -0.01 -21.33 -11.08
C PRO A 101 -1.41 -20.76 -10.84
N GLY A 102 -2.48 -21.53 -11.11
CA GLY A 102 -3.84 -21.14 -10.77
C GLY A 102 -4.12 -21.21 -9.27
N ILE A 103 -3.56 -22.18 -8.54
CA ILE A 103 -3.74 -22.28 -7.08
C ILE A 103 -2.95 -21.17 -6.37
N LEU A 104 -1.75 -20.84 -6.86
CA LEU A 104 -0.89 -19.81 -6.26
C LEU A 104 -1.40 -18.36 -6.43
N GLN A 105 -2.47 -18.15 -7.21
CA GLN A 105 -3.03 -16.84 -7.52
C GLN A 105 -4.37 -16.58 -6.82
N GLU A 106 -4.85 -17.54 -6.02
CA GLU A 106 -6.03 -17.41 -5.15
C GLU A 106 -5.68 -16.81 -3.78
#